data_AF-A0A533RCS5-F1
#
_entry.id   AF-A0A533RCS5-F1
#
_cell.length_a   1.000
_cell.length_b   1.000
_cell.length_c   1.000
_cell.angle_alpha   90.00
_cell.angle_beta   90.00
_cell.angle_gamma   90.00
#
_symmetry.space_group_name_H-M   'P 1'
#
loop_
_entity.id
_entity.type
_entity.pdbx_description
1 polymer ?
#
loop_
_entity_poly.entity_id
_entity_poly.type
_entity_poly.pdbx_seq_one_letter_code
_entity_poly.pdbx_strand_id
1 'polypeptide(L)'
;MNVYQLTADHAAVAAGPYDIESVEVRKITGHSNPECLSAEDLLAYHLAAEEAAPLGPEEKAGAPAIVGGKVILPAVPKTPEELAAEVAAWREAAECTRRQGLMLLEEAGLYDAVMGIVSGLPRLDQIEFQNAGTFKRLHPLLTAVAAQAGITPEQLDAMFREAMLR
;
A
#
# COMPACT_ATOMS: atom_id res chain seq x y z
N MET A 1 8.30 -19.80 -26.09
CA MET A 1 7.27 -18.92 -25.51
C MET A 1 7.82 -18.48 -24.17
N ASN A 2 8.21 -17.22 -24.07
CA ASN A 2 8.90 -16.65 -22.92
C ASN A 2 7.85 -16.23 -21.87
N VAL A 3 8.20 -16.22 -20.59
CA VAL A 3 7.25 -16.03 -19.47
C VAL A 3 7.83 -14.97 -18.55
N TYR A 4 7.10 -13.90 -18.27
CA TYR A 4 7.51 -12.84 -17.33
C TYR A 4 6.36 -12.61 -16.35
N GLN A 5 6.66 -12.37 -15.07
CA GLN A 5 5.66 -11.97 -14.08
C GLN A 5 5.58 -10.44 -14.13
N LEU A 6 4.42 -9.92 -14.54
CA LEU A 6 4.10 -8.50 -14.41
C LEU A 6 3.40 -8.28 -13.07
N THR A 7 3.92 -7.38 -12.23
CA THR A 7 3.13 -6.71 -11.19
C THR A 7 2.78 -5.30 -11.66
N ALA A 8 1.81 -4.65 -10.99
CA ALA A 8 1.23 -3.37 -11.42
C ALA A 8 2.26 -2.25 -11.66
N ASP A 9 3.43 -2.34 -11.03
CA ASP A 9 4.47 -1.31 -11.09
C ASP A 9 5.82 -1.78 -11.64
N HIS A 10 6.06 -3.09 -11.82
CA HIS A 10 7.38 -3.63 -12.19
C HIS A 10 7.29 -4.92 -13.02
N ALA A 11 8.15 -5.07 -14.03
CA ALA A 11 8.30 -6.30 -14.79
C ALA A 11 9.46 -7.14 -14.25
N ALA A 12 9.15 -8.33 -13.76
CA ALA A 12 10.14 -9.28 -13.28
C ALA A 12 10.33 -10.46 -14.26
N VAL A 13 11.59 -10.84 -14.49
CA VAL A 13 11.97 -11.96 -15.34
C VAL A 13 11.45 -13.27 -14.76
N ALA A 14 10.55 -13.94 -15.48
CA ALA A 14 9.96 -15.20 -15.04
C ALA A 14 10.31 -16.45 -15.89
N ALA A 15 11.08 -16.31 -16.98
CA ALA A 15 11.72 -17.33 -17.85
C ALA A 15 11.88 -16.91 -19.33
N GLY A 16 12.95 -17.42 -19.96
CA GLY A 16 13.16 -17.50 -21.41
C GLY A 16 14.44 -18.27 -21.71
N PRO A 17 14.72 -18.71 -22.96
CA PRO A 17 15.79 -19.66 -23.31
C PRO A 17 17.18 -18.99 -23.35
N TYR A 18 17.50 -18.18 -22.34
CA TYR A 18 18.80 -17.56 -22.22
C TYR A 18 19.69 -18.44 -21.35
N ASP A 19 20.81 -18.86 -21.94
CA ASP A 19 21.91 -19.50 -21.22
C ASP A 19 22.35 -18.59 -20.06
N ILE A 20 22.76 -19.17 -18.93
CA ILE A 20 23.21 -18.43 -17.73
C ILE A 20 24.45 -17.57 -18.03
N GLU A 21 25.18 -17.91 -19.10
CA GLU A 21 26.30 -17.15 -19.66
C GLU A 21 25.86 -15.97 -20.55
N SER A 22 24.56 -15.80 -20.82
CA SER A 22 24.04 -14.69 -21.63
C SER A 22 24.38 -13.34 -20.98
N VAL A 23 24.89 -12.43 -21.82
CA VAL A 23 25.15 -11.03 -21.47
C VAL A 23 23.87 -10.35 -20.93
N GLU A 24 22.69 -10.81 -21.33
CA GLU A 24 21.39 -10.26 -20.91
C GLU A 24 21.03 -10.72 -19.47
N VAL A 25 21.31 -11.98 -19.13
CA VAL A 25 21.13 -12.50 -17.76
C VAL A 25 22.15 -11.85 -16.80
N ARG A 26 23.41 -11.64 -17.25
CA ARG A 26 24.43 -10.93 -16.45
C ARG A 26 24.12 -9.45 -16.23
N LYS A 27 23.43 -8.78 -17.16
CA LYS A 27 22.96 -7.39 -16.96
C LYS A 27 21.84 -7.30 -15.94
N ILE A 28 20.93 -8.27 -15.91
CA ILE A 28 19.79 -8.31 -14.98
C ILE A 28 20.22 -8.78 -13.58
N THR A 29 21.17 -9.71 -13.48
CA THR A 29 21.69 -10.24 -12.20
C THR A 29 22.88 -9.46 -11.64
N GLY A 30 23.51 -8.60 -12.46
CA GLY A 30 24.70 -7.81 -12.12
C GLY A 30 24.48 -6.29 -12.12
N HIS A 31 23.23 -5.80 -12.18
CA HIS A 31 22.91 -4.40 -11.91
C HIS A 31 22.20 -4.29 -10.57
N SER A 32 22.72 -3.40 -9.74
CA SER A 32 22.42 -3.19 -8.33
C SER A 32 21.02 -2.66 -8.02
N ASN A 33 20.06 -2.75 -8.95
CA ASN A 33 18.66 -2.50 -8.67
C ASN A 33 17.79 -3.15 -9.77
N PRO A 34 16.94 -4.16 -9.46
CA PRO A 34 16.04 -4.80 -10.42
C PRO A 34 14.80 -3.93 -10.77
N GLU A 35 14.88 -2.62 -10.58
CA GLU A 35 13.74 -1.74 -10.82
C GLU A 35 13.55 -1.50 -12.31
N CYS A 36 12.49 -2.13 -12.83
CA CYS A 36 11.73 -1.73 -14.02
C CYS A 36 12.46 -1.79 -15.37
N LEU A 37 12.38 -2.95 -16.04
CA LEU A 37 12.24 -2.90 -17.50
C LEU A 37 10.85 -2.35 -17.83
N SER A 38 10.77 -1.30 -18.66
CA SER A 38 9.48 -0.75 -19.06
C SER A 38 8.74 -1.72 -19.98
N ALA A 39 7.41 -1.57 -20.12
CA ALA A 39 6.62 -2.38 -21.05
C ALA A 39 7.12 -2.26 -22.51
N GLU A 40 7.69 -1.10 -22.86
CA GLU A 40 8.27 -0.82 -24.17
C GLU A 40 9.59 -1.58 -24.38
N ASP A 41 10.42 -1.69 -23.34
CA ASP A 41 11.64 -2.50 -23.36
C ASP A 41 11.32 -3.99 -23.51
N LEU A 42 10.32 -4.51 -22.79
CA LEU A 42 9.90 -5.92 -22.92
C LEU A 42 9.42 -6.26 -24.34
N LEU A 43 8.72 -5.33 -24.98
CA LEU A 43 8.24 -5.48 -26.36
C LEU A 43 9.40 -5.48 -27.36
N ALA A 44 10.38 -4.59 -27.17
CA ALA A 44 11.59 -4.50 -27.99
C ALA A 44 12.44 -5.78 -27.95
N TYR A 45 12.37 -6.53 -26.84
CA TYR A 45 13.07 -7.81 -26.67
C TYR A 45 12.21 -9.04 -27.00
N HIS A 46 11.00 -8.89 -27.55
CA HIS A 46 10.08 -9.99 -27.87
C HIS A 46 9.78 -10.91 -26.67
N LEU A 47 9.65 -10.33 -25.49
CA LEU A 47 9.38 -11.04 -24.23
C LEU A 47 7.87 -11.02 -23.93
N ALA A 48 7.27 -12.17 -23.65
CA ALA A 48 5.84 -12.29 -23.34
C ALA A 48 5.62 -12.44 -21.83
N ALA A 49 4.77 -11.59 -21.26
CA ALA A 49 4.33 -11.74 -19.88
C ALA A 49 3.29 -12.86 -19.75
N GLU A 50 3.42 -13.69 -18.73
CA GLU A 50 2.38 -14.63 -18.31
C GLU A 50 1.68 -14.00 -17.10
N GLU A 51 0.35 -14.01 -17.07
CA GLU A 51 -0.41 -13.50 -15.93
C GLU A 51 -0.09 -14.34 -14.69
N ALA A 52 0.77 -13.82 -13.82
CA ALA A 52 0.91 -14.36 -12.49
C ALA A 52 -0.20 -13.83 -11.59
N ALA A 53 -0.59 -14.67 -10.62
CA ALA A 53 -1.48 -14.24 -9.56
C ALA A 53 -0.85 -13.01 -8.86
N PRO A 54 -1.63 -11.95 -8.60
CA PRO A 54 -1.14 -10.80 -7.86
C PRO A 54 -0.68 -11.26 -6.46
N LEU A 55 0.42 -10.68 -5.98
CA LEU A 55 0.89 -10.90 -4.62
C LEU A 55 -0.20 -10.49 -3.62
N GLY A 56 -0.39 -11.29 -2.58
CA GLY A 56 -1.23 -10.91 -1.46
C GLY A 56 -0.68 -9.69 -0.70
N PRO A 57 -1.51 -8.97 0.08
CA PRO A 57 -1.07 -7.80 0.83
C PRO A 57 0.05 -8.10 1.84
N GLU A 58 0.12 -9.35 2.32
CA GLU A 58 1.13 -9.84 3.26
C GLU A 58 2.35 -10.47 2.58
N GLU A 59 2.40 -10.45 1.25
CA GLU A 59 3.45 -11.08 0.45
C GLU A 59 4.29 -10.03 -0.27
N LYS A 60 5.58 -10.33 -0.43
CA LYS A 60 6.51 -9.58 -1.27
C LYS A 60 7.23 -10.53 -2.21
N ALA A 61 7.84 -9.97 -3.26
CA ALA A 61 8.75 -10.73 -4.11
C ALA A 61 10.02 -11.11 -3.33
N GLY A 62 10.34 -12.40 -3.33
CA GLY A 62 11.58 -12.94 -2.81
C GLY A 62 12.73 -12.82 -3.81
N ALA A 63 13.90 -13.36 -3.45
CA ALA A 63 15.07 -13.35 -4.34
C ALA A 63 14.80 -14.16 -5.63
N PRO A 64 15.32 -13.73 -6.79
CA PRO A 64 15.21 -14.48 -8.03
C PRO A 64 15.77 -15.90 -7.88
N ALA A 65 14.96 -16.91 -8.20
CA ALA A 65 15.34 -18.31 -8.19
C ALA A 65 15.19 -18.93 -9.59
N ILE A 66 16.00 -19.94 -9.92
CA ILE A 66 15.87 -20.66 -11.20
C ILE A 66 15.21 -22.01 -10.96
N VAL A 67 14.02 -22.23 -11.53
CA VAL A 67 13.26 -23.48 -11.44
C VAL A 67 12.91 -23.96 -12.84
N GLY A 68 13.46 -25.11 -13.27
CA GLY A 68 13.18 -25.66 -14.61
C GLY A 68 13.62 -24.77 -15.77
N GLY A 69 14.73 -24.04 -15.63
CA GLY A 69 15.23 -23.11 -16.65
C GLY A 69 14.49 -21.77 -16.70
N LYS A 70 13.61 -21.51 -15.72
CA LYS A 70 12.83 -20.29 -15.56
C LYS A 70 13.33 -19.49 -14.36
N VAL A 71 13.60 -18.20 -14.52
CA VAL A 71 13.78 -17.30 -13.34
C VAL A 71 12.40 -17.15 -12.70
N ILE A 72 12.25 -17.11 -11.39
CA ILE A 72 10.97 -16.83 -10.72
C ILE A 72 11.24 -15.92 -9.52
N LEU A 73 10.30 -15.03 -9.21
CA LEU A 73 10.29 -14.31 -7.93
C LEU A 73 9.28 -15.00 -7.01
N PRO A 74 9.73 -15.85 -6.06
CA PRO A 74 8.80 -16.53 -5.18
C PRO A 74 8.09 -15.50 -4.29
N ALA A 75 6.78 -15.69 -4.06
CA ALA A 75 6.09 -14.95 -3.02
C ALA A 75 6.66 -15.37 -1.66
N VAL A 76 7.16 -14.41 -0.89
CA VAL A 76 7.64 -14.62 0.47
C VAL A 76 6.83 -13.75 1.43
N PRO A 77 6.53 -14.24 2.64
CA PRO A 77 5.81 -13.45 3.62
C PRO A 77 6.64 -12.22 4.01
N LYS A 78 5.98 -11.06 4.11
CA LYS A 78 6.58 -9.86 4.70
C LYS A 78 6.87 -10.12 6.18
N THR A 79 7.96 -9.56 6.70
CA THR A 79 8.21 -9.65 8.14
C THR A 79 7.24 -8.75 8.91
N PRO A 80 7.01 -8.99 10.22
CA PRO A 80 6.19 -8.11 11.04
C PRO A 80 6.66 -6.66 11.03
N GLU A 81 7.98 -6.43 10.99
CA GLU A 81 8.58 -5.09 10.94
C GLU A 81 8.27 -4.39 9.61
N GLU A 82 8.29 -5.11 8.49
CA GLU A 82 7.96 -4.56 7.17
C GLU A 82 6.48 -4.18 7.08
N LEU A 83 5.59 -5.05 7.57
CA LEU A 83 4.15 -4.76 7.63
C LEU A 83 3.88 -3.54 8.52
N ALA A 84 4.54 -3.44 9.68
CA ALA A 84 4.40 -2.28 10.56
C ALA A 84 4.91 -0.99 9.91
N ALA A 85 6.01 -1.05 9.16
CA ALA A 85 6.55 0.09 8.43
C ALA A 85 5.60 0.55 7.31
N GLU A 86 5.01 -0.39 6.54
CA GLU A 86 4.02 -0.06 5.51
C GLU A 86 2.77 0.59 6.11
N VAL A 87 2.25 0.04 7.22
CA VAL A 87 1.10 0.63 7.92
C VAL A 87 1.43 2.01 8.45
N ALA A 88 2.62 2.22 9.01
CA ALA A 88 3.06 3.52 9.50
C ALA A 88 3.17 4.55 8.35
N ALA A 89 3.80 4.18 7.23
CA ALA A 89 3.93 5.02 6.05
C ALA A 89 2.56 5.38 5.47
N TRP A 90 1.64 4.42 5.40
CA TRP A 90 0.27 4.69 4.97
C TRP A 90 -0.45 5.65 5.93
N ARG A 91 -0.35 5.45 7.25
CA ARG A 91 -0.99 6.35 8.23
C ARG A 91 -0.46 7.78 8.14
N GLU A 92 0.81 7.95 7.80
CA GLU A 92 1.42 9.27 7.61
C GLU A 92 0.86 10.00 6.38
N ALA A 93 0.60 9.27 5.30
CA ALA A 93 0.01 9.81 4.07
C ALA A 93 -1.53 9.88 4.10
N ALA A 94 -2.19 9.15 5.00
CA ALA A 94 -3.64 9.03 5.01
C ALA A 94 -4.32 10.32 5.48
N GLU A 95 -5.11 10.91 4.58
CA GLU A 95 -5.98 12.05 4.86
C GLU A 95 -7.29 11.96 4.08
N CYS A 96 -8.33 12.59 4.61
CA CYS A 96 -9.60 12.76 3.92
C CYS A 96 -10.13 14.17 4.16
N THR A 97 -11.05 14.63 3.32
CA THR A 97 -11.77 15.88 3.59
C THR A 97 -12.63 15.72 4.85
N ARG A 98 -12.81 16.81 5.61
CA ARG A 98 -13.69 16.79 6.78
C ARG A 98 -15.09 16.27 6.44
N ARG A 99 -15.61 16.63 5.25
CA ARG A 99 -16.90 16.13 4.76
C ARG A 99 -16.94 14.60 4.66
N GLN A 100 -15.95 13.97 4.03
CA GLN A 100 -15.87 12.50 3.90
C GLN A 100 -15.82 11.83 5.28
N GLY A 101 -14.98 12.36 6.18
CA GLY A 101 -14.86 11.83 7.54
C GLY A 101 -16.16 11.92 8.35
N LEU A 102 -16.87 13.05 8.27
CA LEU A 102 -18.16 13.22 8.97
C LEU A 102 -19.27 12.32 8.40
N MET A 103 -19.31 12.11 7.08
CA MET A 103 -20.28 11.19 6.47
C MET A 103 -20.07 9.75 6.93
N LEU A 104 -18.80 9.31 7.03
CA LEU A 104 -18.50 7.98 7.56
C LEU A 104 -18.86 7.82 9.02
N LEU A 105 -18.66 8.86 9.83
CA LEU A 105 -19.10 8.84 11.21
C LEU A 105 -20.62 8.66 11.32
N GLU A 106 -21.39 9.30 10.46
CA GLU A 106 -22.85 9.16 10.40
C GLU A 106 -23.26 7.74 10.01
N GLU A 107 -22.68 7.21 8.94
CA GLU A 107 -22.97 5.85 8.44
C GLU A 107 -22.57 4.76 9.44
N ALA A 108 -21.50 4.99 10.21
CA ALA A 108 -21.10 4.10 11.30
C ALA A 108 -21.94 4.28 12.58
N GLY A 109 -22.87 5.24 12.62
CA GLY A 109 -23.67 5.56 13.82
C GLY A 109 -22.84 6.16 14.96
N LEU A 110 -21.66 6.70 14.65
CA LEU A 110 -20.69 7.26 15.62
C LEU A 110 -20.71 8.80 15.65
N TYR A 111 -21.43 9.44 14.74
CA TYR A 111 -21.44 10.91 14.59
C TYR A 111 -21.80 11.61 15.89
N ASP A 112 -22.95 11.28 16.49
CA ASP A 112 -23.41 11.94 17.72
C ASP A 112 -22.45 11.71 18.89
N ALA A 113 -21.88 10.52 19.02
CA ALA A 113 -20.90 10.20 20.06
C ALA A 113 -19.63 11.06 19.90
N VAL A 114 -19.10 11.15 18.69
CA VAL A 114 -17.91 11.95 18.37
C VAL A 114 -18.17 13.44 18.54
N MET A 115 -19.30 13.95 18.05
CA MET A 115 -19.66 15.36 18.21
C MET A 115 -19.93 15.73 19.67
N GLY A 116 -20.49 14.80 20.45
CA GLY A 116 -20.61 14.92 21.90
C GLY A 116 -19.26 15.08 22.58
N ILE A 117 -18.28 14.25 22.23
CA ILE A 117 -16.90 14.37 22.73
C ILE A 117 -16.29 15.72 22.34
N VAL A 118 -16.35 16.08 21.05
CA VAL A 118 -15.80 17.34 20.55
C VAL A 118 -16.39 18.54 21.29
N SER A 119 -17.70 18.52 21.57
CA SER A 119 -18.36 19.61 22.30
C SER A 119 -17.83 19.82 23.73
N GLY A 120 -17.28 18.77 24.35
CA GLY A 120 -16.68 18.82 25.69
C GLY A 120 -15.20 19.20 25.71
N LEU A 121 -14.55 19.35 24.55
CA LEU A 121 -13.13 19.71 24.47
C LEU A 121 -12.89 21.21 24.77
N PRO A 122 -11.63 21.61 25.07
CA PRO A 122 -11.25 23.02 25.10
C PRO A 122 -11.67 23.78 23.85
N ARG A 123 -11.97 25.07 24.00
CA ARG A 123 -12.53 25.87 22.89
C ARG A 123 -11.64 25.93 21.66
N LEU A 124 -10.31 25.92 21.83
CA LEU A 124 -9.36 25.91 20.71
C LEU A 124 -9.47 24.62 19.90
N ASP A 125 -9.51 23.47 20.57
CA ASP A 125 -9.63 22.15 19.93
C ASP A 125 -10.97 22.00 19.19
N GLN A 126 -12.06 22.56 19.76
CA GLN A 126 -13.35 22.63 19.05
C GLN A 126 -13.23 23.41 17.75
N ILE A 127 -12.59 24.59 17.79
CA ILE A 127 -12.39 25.45 16.63
C ILE A 127 -11.52 24.73 15.59
N GLU A 128 -10.46 24.05 16.03
CA GLU A 128 -9.58 23.26 15.17
C GLU A 128 -10.35 22.14 14.47
N PHE A 129 -11.11 21.34 15.20
CA PHE A 129 -11.93 20.26 14.62
C PHE A 129 -13.00 20.78 13.66
N GLN A 130 -13.69 21.86 14.03
CA GLN A 130 -14.80 22.41 13.23
C GLN A 130 -14.31 23.07 11.94
N ASN A 131 -13.15 23.72 11.98
CA ASN A 131 -12.59 24.44 10.83
C ASN A 131 -11.54 23.66 10.04
N ALA A 132 -11.28 22.40 10.41
CA ALA A 132 -10.43 21.53 9.62
C ALA A 132 -10.99 21.35 8.20
N GLY A 133 -10.22 21.74 7.17
CA GLY A 133 -10.57 21.42 5.79
C GLY A 133 -10.34 19.94 5.47
N THR A 134 -9.28 19.39 6.03
CA THR A 134 -8.88 17.98 5.92
C THR A 134 -8.60 17.38 7.29
N PHE A 135 -8.90 16.09 7.41
CA PHE A 135 -8.57 15.25 8.53
C PHE A 135 -7.38 14.40 8.16
N LYS A 136 -6.31 14.46 8.97
CA LYS A 136 -5.11 13.64 8.82
C LYS A 136 -5.14 12.50 9.83
N ARG A 137 -4.84 11.29 9.40
CA ARG A 137 -4.93 10.09 10.25
C ARG A 137 -4.08 10.19 11.52
N LEU A 138 -2.91 10.82 11.44
CA LEU A 138 -2.00 11.04 12.57
C LEU A 138 -2.25 12.36 13.32
N HIS A 139 -3.33 13.07 13.04
CA HIS A 139 -3.63 14.31 13.77
C HIS A 139 -3.89 13.99 15.26
N PRO A 140 -3.19 14.64 16.21
CA PRO A 140 -3.32 14.32 17.64
C PRO A 140 -4.76 14.44 18.15
N LEU A 141 -5.45 15.52 17.77
CA LEU A 141 -6.85 15.75 18.14
C LEU A 141 -7.78 14.63 17.67
N LEU A 142 -7.66 14.19 16.41
CA LEU A 142 -8.51 13.11 15.87
C LEU A 142 -8.22 11.78 16.55
N THR A 143 -6.95 11.49 16.83
CA THR A 143 -6.55 10.27 17.53
C THR A 143 -7.11 10.25 18.96
N ALA A 144 -7.06 11.39 19.66
CA ALA A 144 -7.61 11.53 21.01
C ALA A 144 -9.15 11.37 21.02
N VAL A 145 -9.85 12.05 20.11
CA VAL A 145 -11.30 11.95 19.97
C VAL A 145 -11.73 10.53 19.62
N ALA A 146 -11.05 9.87 18.69
CA ALA A 146 -11.34 8.49 18.32
C ALA A 146 -11.16 7.53 19.51
N ALA A 147 -10.06 7.65 20.25
CA ALA A 147 -9.82 6.83 21.44
C ALA A 147 -10.90 7.05 22.51
N GLN A 148 -11.33 8.29 22.75
CA GLN A 148 -12.39 8.62 23.70
C GLN A 148 -13.77 8.09 23.24
N ALA A 149 -13.99 7.99 21.93
CA ALA A 149 -15.18 7.40 21.32
C ALA A 149 -15.16 5.85 21.33
N GLY A 150 -14.09 5.22 21.83
CA GLY A 150 -13.93 3.77 21.83
C GLY A 150 -13.55 3.18 20.47
N ILE A 151 -13.09 4.02 19.52
CA ILE A 151 -12.66 3.60 18.19
C ILE A 151 -11.21 3.11 18.29
N THR A 152 -10.95 1.87 17.92
CA THR A 152 -9.58 1.32 17.94
C THR A 152 -8.74 1.90 16.79
N PRO A 153 -7.39 1.85 16.88
CA PRO A 153 -6.53 2.30 15.79
C PRO A 153 -6.83 1.62 14.45
N GLU A 154 -7.19 0.34 14.46
CA GLU A 154 -7.50 -0.47 13.28
C GLU A 154 -8.86 -0.08 12.70
N GLN A 155 -9.86 0.20 13.55
CA GLN A 155 -11.16 0.72 13.10
C GLN A 155 -11.00 2.10 12.49
N LEU A 156 -10.20 2.97 13.12
CA LEU A 156 -9.90 4.29 12.57
C LEU A 156 -9.18 4.18 11.22
N ASP A 157 -8.24 3.24 11.08
CA ASP A 157 -7.59 2.97 9.78
C ASP A 157 -8.61 2.52 8.72
N ALA A 158 -9.53 1.62 9.06
CA ALA A 158 -10.58 1.17 8.15
C ALA A 158 -11.47 2.33 7.69
N MET A 159 -11.88 3.21 8.62
CA MET A 159 -12.65 4.41 8.29
C MET A 159 -11.88 5.34 7.34
N PHE A 160 -10.59 5.57 7.58
CA PHE A 160 -9.78 6.39 6.67
C PHE A 160 -9.65 5.77 5.28
N ARG A 161 -9.45 4.45 5.17
CA ARG A 161 -9.42 3.76 3.87
C ARG A 161 -10.74 3.94 3.12
N GLU A 162 -11.86 3.82 3.80
CA GLU A 162 -13.18 4.00 3.19
C GLU A 162 -13.43 5.47 2.81
N ALA A 163 -12.94 6.43 3.61
CA ALA A 163 -13.11 7.86 3.38
C ALA A 163 -12.44 8.31 2.09
N MET A 164 -11.27 7.74 1.80
CA MET A 164 -10.42 8.06 0.65
C MET A 164 -10.98 7.53 -0.68
N LEU A 165 -11.93 6.60 -0.65
CA LEU A 165 -12.56 6.03 -1.85
C LEU A 165 -13.76 6.84 -2.37
N ARG A 166 -14.15 7.91 -1.67
CA ARG A 166 -15.37 8.69 -1.94
C ARG A 166 -15.06 10.06 -2.54
#